data_AF-A0A2J8AJ44-F1
#
_entry.id   AF-A0A2J8AJ44-F1
#
_cell.length_a   1.000
_cell.length_b   1.000
_cell.length_c   1.000
_cell.angle_alpha   90.00
_cell.angle_beta   90.00
_cell.angle_gamma   90.00
#
_symmetry.space_group_name_H-M   'P 1'
#
loop_
_entity.id
_entity.type
_entity.pdbx_description
1 polymer ?
#
loop_
_entity_poly.entity_id
_entity_poly.type
_entity_poly.pdbx_seq_one_letter_code
_entity_poly.pdbx_strand_id
1 'polypeptide(L)'
;MLEESKKETEEAKKEAEEAKKEAEEAKREAEESNTLAAAKEAELNKIRTKIYEEIPKLDNVYVNKEVAELATDAHKVGKAIDPKKREAQLNTGSAQGSRMIYKLPTHNAKIVEDILKVAQRRYHIASIGGWEHYNNNVEHSVDVLDISATVVDTLASSFEYMKRGALFKKVISNLQAVQGITSGEADGDVKESEESEEGQESQESQELSLLKAWLGREIEITGNKASSLAIVAACAVFEVFETFD
;
A
#
# COMPACT_ATOMS: atom_id res chain seq x y z
N MET A 1 44.58 -26.39 66.17
CA MET A 1 44.36 -27.62 65.38
C MET A 1 42.90 -28.08 65.31
N LEU A 2 42.25 -28.62 66.37
CA LEU A 2 40.85 -29.07 66.26
C LEU A 2 39.82 -27.93 66.14
N GLU A 3 40.11 -26.77 66.71
CA GLU A 3 39.22 -25.59 66.67
C GLU A 3 39.32 -24.83 65.34
N GLU A 4 40.50 -24.74 64.74
CA GLU A 4 40.71 -24.16 63.40
C GLU A 4 40.02 -24.98 62.31
N SER A 5 40.14 -26.31 62.36
CA SER A 5 39.46 -27.21 61.42
C SER A 5 37.93 -27.13 61.50
N LYS A 6 37.37 -26.85 62.68
CA LYS A 6 35.92 -26.60 62.85
C LYS A 6 35.50 -25.25 62.28
N LYS A 7 36.36 -24.23 62.38
CA LYS A 7 36.09 -22.89 61.86
C LYS A 7 36.14 -22.86 60.33
N GLU A 8 37.13 -23.54 59.74
CA GLU A 8 37.25 -23.72 58.28
C GLU A 8 36.08 -24.50 57.68
N THR A 9 35.56 -25.51 58.39
CA THR A 9 34.39 -26.27 57.92
C THR A 9 33.07 -25.51 58.04
N GLU A 10 32.98 -24.56 58.98
CA GLU A 10 31.80 -23.69 59.13
C GLU A 10 31.80 -22.54 58.11
N GLU A 11 32.96 -21.96 57.80
CA GLU A 11 33.14 -20.98 56.71
C GLU A 11 32.82 -21.61 55.34
N ALA A 12 33.36 -22.80 55.05
CA ALA A 12 33.06 -23.50 53.80
C ALA A 12 31.57 -23.84 53.65
N LYS A 13 30.86 -24.09 54.75
CA LYS A 13 29.41 -24.30 54.75
C LYS A 13 28.63 -23.03 54.44
N LYS A 14 29.07 -21.90 54.98
CA LYS A 14 28.47 -20.58 54.71
C LYS A 14 28.67 -20.17 53.26
N GLU A 15 29.90 -20.29 52.74
CA GLU A 15 30.19 -20.02 51.32
C GLU A 15 29.37 -20.91 50.38
N ALA A 16 29.19 -22.19 50.73
CA ALA A 16 28.35 -23.09 49.94
C ALA A 16 26.86 -22.72 49.99
N GLU A 17 26.35 -22.19 51.10
CA GLU A 17 24.97 -21.73 51.23
C GLU A 17 24.73 -20.42 50.48
N GLU A 18 25.70 -19.51 50.52
CA GLU A 18 25.68 -18.22 49.81
C GLU A 18 25.75 -18.44 48.28
N ALA A 19 26.68 -19.27 47.82
CA ALA A 19 26.78 -19.66 46.41
C ALA A 19 25.51 -20.36 45.90
N LYS A 20 24.81 -21.11 46.76
CA LYS A 20 23.54 -21.75 46.40
C LYS A 20 22.40 -20.74 46.27
N LYS A 21 22.34 -19.71 47.13
CA LYS A 21 21.36 -18.63 47.02
C LYS A 21 21.61 -17.77 45.79
N GLU A 22 22.86 -17.41 45.52
CA GLU A 22 23.23 -16.67 44.31
C GLU A 22 22.90 -17.46 43.03
N ALA A 23 23.13 -18.78 43.01
CA ALA A 23 22.76 -19.62 41.87
C ALA A 23 21.24 -19.71 41.66
N GLU A 24 20.45 -19.72 42.75
CA GLU A 24 18.99 -19.74 42.69
C GLU A 24 18.42 -18.39 42.21
N GLU A 25 18.99 -17.28 42.68
CA GLU A 25 18.63 -15.93 42.25
C GLU A 25 18.99 -15.68 40.78
N ALA A 26 20.20 -16.05 40.35
CA ALA A 26 20.62 -15.96 38.94
C ALA A 26 19.74 -16.82 38.02
N LYS A 27 19.29 -18.00 38.49
CA LYS A 27 18.36 -18.84 37.73
C LYS A 27 16.99 -18.17 37.58
N ARG A 28 16.48 -17.54 38.65
CA ARG A 28 15.20 -16.82 38.61
C ARG A 28 15.27 -15.61 37.68
N GLU A 29 16.34 -14.82 37.74
CA GLU A 29 16.57 -13.70 36.83
C GLU A 29 16.68 -14.14 35.36
N ALA A 30 17.33 -15.27 35.10
CA ALA A 30 17.41 -15.83 33.75
C ALA A 30 16.04 -16.30 33.23
N GLU A 31 15.21 -16.92 34.08
CA GLU A 31 13.84 -17.31 33.75
C GLU A 31 12.95 -16.07 33.50
N GLU A 32 13.01 -15.06 34.38
CA GLU A 32 12.27 -13.80 34.20
C GLU A 32 12.69 -13.09 32.90
N SER A 33 13.99 -12.98 32.62
CA SER A 33 14.52 -12.40 31.38
C SER A 33 14.06 -13.17 30.14
N ASN A 34 14.09 -14.51 30.17
CA ASN A 34 13.60 -15.34 29.06
C ASN A 34 12.10 -15.16 28.81
N THR A 35 11.28 -15.06 29.86
CA THR A 35 9.83 -14.83 29.68
C THR A 35 9.55 -13.46 29.07
N LEU A 36 10.30 -12.44 29.47
CA LEU A 36 10.19 -11.08 28.96
C LEU A 36 10.67 -11.00 27.50
N ALA A 37 11.75 -11.71 27.15
CA ALA A 37 12.23 -11.84 25.78
C ALA A 37 11.20 -12.54 24.88
N ALA A 38 10.63 -13.66 25.33
CA ALA A 38 9.60 -14.39 24.59
C ALA A 38 8.33 -13.54 24.38
N ALA A 39 7.92 -12.76 25.37
CA ALA A 39 6.77 -11.84 25.24
C ALA A 39 7.04 -10.74 24.20
N LYS A 40 8.23 -10.11 24.23
CA LYS A 40 8.63 -9.11 23.23
C LYS A 40 8.75 -9.70 21.84
N GLU A 41 9.27 -10.92 21.71
CA GLU A 41 9.37 -11.61 20.43
C GLU A 41 7.99 -11.95 19.86
N ALA A 42 7.02 -12.33 20.71
CA ALA A 42 5.64 -12.55 20.31
C ALA A 42 4.95 -11.25 19.82
N GLU A 43 5.21 -10.11 20.47
CA GLU A 43 4.70 -8.81 19.99
C GLU A 43 5.35 -8.37 18.68
N LEU A 44 6.67 -8.53 18.54
CA LEU A 44 7.38 -8.30 17.28
C LEU A 44 6.82 -9.17 16.16
N ASN A 45 6.49 -10.43 16.44
CA ASN A 45 5.88 -11.32 15.46
C ASN A 45 4.47 -10.86 15.06
N LYS A 46 3.64 -10.38 16.01
CA LYS A 46 2.33 -9.80 15.68
C LYS A 46 2.45 -8.59 14.75
N ILE A 47 3.40 -7.68 15.03
CA ILE A 47 3.66 -6.51 14.18
C ILE A 47 4.17 -6.96 12.80
N ARG A 48 5.07 -7.96 12.74
CA ARG A 48 5.58 -8.54 11.49
C ARG A 48 4.52 -9.23 10.65
N THR A 49 3.45 -9.75 11.27
CA THR A 49 2.36 -10.42 10.55
C THR A 49 1.32 -9.47 9.97
N LYS A 50 1.26 -8.20 10.41
CA LYS A 50 0.34 -7.22 9.84
C LYS A 50 0.91 -6.71 8.52
N ILE A 51 0.44 -7.26 7.41
CA ILE A 51 0.95 -6.97 6.06
C ILE A 51 0.05 -6.03 5.25
N TYR A 52 -1.23 -5.90 5.60
CA TYR A 52 -2.18 -5.01 4.92
C TYR A 52 -3.30 -4.54 5.85
N GLU A 53 -3.67 -3.28 5.77
CA GLU A 53 -4.85 -2.70 6.44
C GLU A 53 -5.37 -1.52 5.63
N GLU A 54 -6.65 -1.54 5.27
CA GLU A 54 -7.27 -0.44 4.53
C GLU A 54 -7.36 0.82 5.39
N ILE A 55 -6.79 1.91 4.87
CA ILE A 55 -6.78 3.20 5.54
C ILE A 55 -8.08 3.97 5.21
N PRO A 56 -8.66 4.72 6.17
CA PRO A 56 -9.83 5.55 5.90
C PRO A 56 -9.57 6.58 4.79
N LYS A 57 -10.56 6.70 3.90
CA LYS A 57 -10.59 7.65 2.78
C LYS A 57 -11.32 8.92 3.19
N LEU A 58 -10.55 9.93 3.61
CA LEU A 58 -11.08 11.19 4.15
C LEU A 58 -11.18 12.30 3.11
N ASP A 59 -10.47 12.16 1.99
CA ASP A 59 -10.46 13.13 0.90
C ASP A 59 -11.21 12.60 -0.33
N ASN A 60 -11.53 13.50 -1.24
CA ASN A 60 -12.19 13.18 -2.50
C ASN A 60 -11.51 13.91 -3.67
N VAL A 61 -11.39 13.21 -4.79
CA VAL A 61 -11.15 13.84 -6.09
C VAL A 61 -12.48 13.91 -6.84
N TYR A 62 -12.69 14.97 -7.62
CA TYR A 62 -13.92 15.16 -8.37
C TYR A 62 -13.65 15.67 -9.78
N VAL A 63 -14.57 15.34 -10.69
CA VAL A 63 -14.69 15.97 -12.00
C VAL A 63 -15.94 16.85 -12.00
N ASN A 64 -15.79 18.09 -12.43
CA ASN A 64 -16.83 19.09 -12.51
C ASN A 64 -16.98 19.57 -13.96
N LYS A 65 -18.24 19.79 -14.37
CA LYS A 65 -18.57 20.41 -15.65
C LYS A 65 -19.47 21.62 -15.42
N GLU A 66 -19.22 22.69 -16.15
CA GLU A 66 -20.18 23.79 -16.23
C GLU A 66 -21.41 23.35 -17.01
N VAL A 67 -22.59 23.87 -16.65
CA VAL A 67 -23.85 23.45 -17.29
C VAL A 67 -23.86 23.79 -18.78
N ALA A 68 -23.28 24.93 -19.18
CA ALA A 68 -23.18 25.30 -20.59
C ALA A 68 -22.19 24.45 -21.40
N GLU A 69 -21.24 23.81 -20.72
CA GLU A 69 -20.20 22.97 -21.32
C GLU A 69 -20.51 21.47 -21.18
N LEU A 70 -21.74 21.10 -20.80
CA LEU A 70 -22.15 19.70 -20.71
C LEU A 70 -21.95 18.95 -22.03
N ALA A 71 -22.16 19.65 -23.16
CA ALA A 71 -22.03 19.10 -24.52
C ALA A 71 -20.58 19.12 -25.07
N THR A 72 -19.63 19.77 -24.40
CA THR A 72 -18.22 19.79 -24.81
C THR A 72 -17.41 18.83 -23.93
N ASP A 73 -16.18 18.51 -24.33
CA ASP A 73 -15.27 17.70 -23.50
C ASP A 73 -14.52 18.52 -22.44
N ALA A 74 -14.79 19.83 -22.37
CA ALA A 74 -14.19 20.69 -21.36
C ALA A 74 -14.70 20.29 -19.97
N HIS A 75 -13.76 20.05 -19.06
CA HIS A 75 -14.08 19.72 -17.68
C HIS A 75 -12.98 20.18 -16.73
N LYS A 76 -13.34 20.32 -15.46
CA LYS A 76 -12.44 20.69 -14.37
C LYS A 76 -12.23 19.50 -13.45
N VAL A 77 -10.99 19.22 -13.09
CA VAL A 77 -10.66 18.27 -12.02
C VAL A 77 -10.15 19.01 -10.80
N GLY A 78 -10.55 18.55 -9.62
CA GLY A 78 -10.02 19.08 -8.37
C GLY A 78 -10.25 18.18 -7.18
N LYS A 79 -9.84 18.65 -6.01
CA LYS A 79 -9.93 17.94 -4.73
C LYS A 79 -10.87 18.61 -3.74
N ALA A 80 -11.49 17.82 -2.88
CA ALA A 80 -12.39 18.27 -1.83
C ALA A 80 -12.35 17.33 -0.62
N ILE A 81 -12.32 17.90 0.59
CA ILE A 81 -12.59 17.14 1.81
C ILE A 81 -14.09 16.81 1.87
N ASP A 82 -14.94 17.84 1.73
CA ASP A 82 -16.40 17.71 1.68
C ASP A 82 -16.93 18.04 0.28
N PRO A 83 -17.28 17.04 -0.54
CA PRO A 83 -17.70 17.27 -1.92
C PRO A 83 -19.03 18.02 -2.01
N LYS A 84 -19.92 17.91 -1.02
CA LYS A 84 -21.22 18.61 -1.03
C LYS A 84 -21.04 20.10 -0.79
N LYS A 85 -20.21 20.47 0.20
CA LYS A 85 -19.85 21.87 0.43
C LYS A 85 -19.10 22.45 -0.77
N ARG A 86 -18.21 21.67 -1.38
CA ARG A 86 -17.45 22.12 -2.55
C ARG A 86 -18.36 22.37 -3.76
N GLU A 87 -19.30 21.48 -4.03
CA GLU A 87 -20.27 21.64 -5.12
C GLU A 87 -21.14 22.89 -4.94
N ALA A 88 -21.56 23.19 -3.71
CA ALA A 88 -22.26 24.44 -3.40
C ALA A 88 -21.40 25.69 -3.67
N GLN A 89 -20.12 25.68 -3.29
CA GLN A 89 -19.18 26.78 -3.56
C GLN A 89 -18.97 27.00 -5.07
N LEU A 90 -18.77 25.93 -5.83
CA LEU A 90 -18.57 26.00 -7.27
C LEU A 90 -19.82 26.58 -7.96
N ASN A 91 -21.02 26.21 -7.49
CA ASN A 91 -22.28 26.78 -7.97
C ASN A 91 -22.45 28.26 -7.65
N THR A 92 -21.98 28.74 -6.50
CA THR A 92 -22.01 30.19 -6.20
C THR A 92 -21.02 30.99 -7.05
N GLY A 93 -19.94 30.36 -7.52
CA GLY A 93 -18.89 31.02 -8.31
C GLY A 93 -19.11 30.99 -9.82
N SER A 94 -19.98 30.11 -10.34
CA SER A 94 -20.28 30.00 -11.77
C SER A 94 -21.61 30.66 -12.10
N ALA A 95 -21.60 31.62 -13.02
CA ALA A 95 -22.81 32.34 -13.45
C ALA A 95 -23.85 31.44 -14.13
N GLN A 96 -23.41 30.30 -14.69
CA GLN A 96 -24.26 29.34 -15.38
C GLN A 96 -24.50 28.05 -14.58
N GLY A 97 -23.90 27.95 -13.38
CA GLY A 97 -23.95 26.75 -12.56
C GLY A 97 -22.95 25.69 -13.02
N SER A 98 -22.56 24.84 -12.07
CA SER A 98 -21.62 23.75 -12.30
C SER A 98 -22.07 22.49 -11.58
N ARG A 99 -21.79 21.33 -12.17
CA ARG A 99 -22.21 20.04 -11.66
C ARG A 99 -21.01 19.13 -11.50
N MET A 100 -20.84 18.59 -10.29
CA MET A 100 -19.89 17.50 -10.08
C MET A 100 -20.47 16.23 -10.70
N ILE A 101 -19.85 15.77 -11.78
CA ILE A 101 -20.28 14.61 -12.55
C ILE A 101 -19.63 13.31 -12.05
N TYR A 102 -18.50 13.42 -11.34
CA TYR A 102 -17.79 12.29 -10.78
C TYR A 102 -17.15 12.67 -9.43
N LYS A 103 -17.15 11.72 -8.49
CA LYS A 103 -16.62 11.87 -7.13
C LYS A 103 -15.99 10.55 -6.71
N LEU A 104 -14.73 10.59 -6.30
CA LEU A 104 -13.97 9.42 -5.87
C LEU A 104 -13.35 9.67 -4.50
N PRO A 105 -13.73 8.91 -3.46
CA PRO A 105 -13.05 8.95 -2.18
C PRO A 105 -11.66 8.30 -2.31
N THR A 106 -10.65 8.92 -1.71
CA THR A 106 -9.27 8.41 -1.67
C THR A 106 -8.61 8.79 -0.35
N HIS A 107 -7.56 8.07 0.02
CA HIS A 107 -6.73 8.44 1.16
C HIS A 107 -5.99 9.76 0.93
N ASN A 108 -5.53 10.04 -0.29
CA ASN A 108 -4.74 11.24 -0.59
C ASN A 108 -5.12 11.85 -1.95
N ALA A 109 -6.08 12.78 -1.92
CA ALA A 109 -6.56 13.44 -3.15
C ALA A 109 -5.50 14.32 -3.82
N LYS A 110 -4.51 14.83 -3.08
CA LYS A 110 -3.43 15.64 -3.65
C LYS A 110 -2.57 14.80 -4.60
N ILE A 111 -2.10 13.64 -4.15
CA ILE A 111 -1.25 12.77 -4.97
C ILE A 111 -2.00 12.30 -6.21
N VAL A 112 -3.26 11.88 -6.06
CA VAL A 112 -4.08 11.42 -7.19
C VAL A 112 -4.30 12.53 -8.21
N GLU A 113 -4.59 13.75 -7.76
CA GLU A 113 -4.71 14.93 -8.64
C GLU A 113 -3.40 15.26 -9.35
N ASP A 114 -2.26 15.18 -8.66
CA ASP A 114 -0.95 15.46 -9.25
C ASP A 114 -0.56 14.41 -10.29
N ILE A 115 -0.89 13.13 -10.07
CA ILE A 115 -0.73 12.07 -11.09
C ILE A 115 -1.55 12.41 -12.34
N LEU A 116 -2.82 12.83 -12.18
CA LEU A 116 -3.67 13.22 -13.30
C LEU A 116 -3.07 14.41 -14.07
N LYS A 117 -2.62 15.46 -13.38
CA LYS A 117 -1.97 16.63 -13.99
C LYS A 117 -0.78 16.25 -14.86
N VAL A 118 0.04 15.31 -14.39
CA VAL A 118 1.18 14.82 -15.15
C VAL A 118 0.71 13.96 -16.33
N ALA A 119 -0.18 13.01 -16.11
CA ALA A 119 -0.68 12.09 -17.14
C ALA A 119 -1.42 12.80 -18.27
N GLN A 120 -2.17 13.85 -17.95
CA GLN A 120 -3.03 14.58 -18.89
C GLN A 120 -2.50 15.96 -19.24
N ARG A 121 -1.21 16.24 -19.01
CA ARG A 121 -0.59 17.54 -19.28
C ARG A 121 -0.83 18.05 -20.71
N ARG A 122 -0.88 17.14 -21.69
CA ARG A 122 -1.14 17.46 -23.10
C ARG A 122 -2.57 17.93 -23.40
N TYR A 123 -3.51 17.67 -22.51
CA TYR A 123 -4.92 18.03 -22.64
C TYR A 123 -5.28 19.28 -21.82
N HIS A 124 -4.30 19.87 -21.15
CA HIS A 124 -4.49 21.03 -20.29
C HIS A 124 -4.92 22.27 -21.10
N ILE A 125 -5.94 22.97 -20.62
CA ILE A 125 -6.41 24.23 -21.22
C ILE A 125 -5.69 25.41 -20.57
N ALA A 126 -4.60 25.85 -21.21
CA ALA A 126 -3.77 26.96 -20.72
C ALA A 126 -4.53 28.31 -20.64
N SER A 127 -5.58 28.50 -21.42
CA SER A 127 -6.29 29.77 -21.55
C SER A 127 -7.24 30.11 -20.39
N ILE A 128 -7.57 29.17 -19.51
CA ILE A 128 -8.60 29.35 -18.46
C ILE A 128 -7.97 29.61 -17.07
N GLY A 129 -6.64 29.62 -16.98
CA GLY A 129 -5.94 29.82 -15.72
C GLY A 129 -5.96 28.57 -14.81
N GLY A 130 -4.80 28.22 -14.27
CA GLY A 130 -4.61 27.05 -13.41
C GLY A 130 -4.53 25.72 -14.16
N TRP A 131 -3.92 24.70 -13.53
CA TRP A 131 -3.70 23.34 -14.08
C TRP A 131 -4.87 22.39 -13.79
N GLU A 132 -6.08 22.93 -13.75
CA GLU A 132 -7.29 22.21 -13.30
C GLU A 132 -8.30 21.96 -14.43
N HIS A 133 -8.13 22.60 -15.60
CA HIS A 133 -9.05 22.51 -16.74
C HIS A 133 -8.46 21.67 -17.87
N TYR A 134 -9.26 20.77 -18.41
CA TYR A 134 -8.83 19.78 -19.40
C TYR A 134 -9.83 19.70 -20.57
N ASN A 135 -9.29 19.42 -21.76
CA ASN A 135 -10.06 19.19 -22.98
C ASN A 135 -9.72 17.81 -23.56
N ASN A 136 -10.32 16.78 -22.97
CA ASN A 136 -10.28 15.39 -23.40
C ASN A 136 -11.57 14.70 -22.97
N ASN A 137 -11.83 13.50 -23.51
CA ASN A 137 -12.96 12.69 -23.05
C ASN A 137 -12.94 12.60 -21.51
N VAL A 138 -14.04 12.99 -20.88
CA VAL A 138 -14.25 12.95 -19.43
C VAL A 138 -14.00 11.55 -18.88
N GLU A 139 -14.44 10.50 -19.59
CA GLU A 139 -14.25 9.11 -19.18
C GLU A 139 -12.76 8.77 -19.04
N HIS A 140 -11.91 9.30 -19.93
CA HIS A 140 -10.47 9.10 -19.81
C HIS A 140 -9.89 9.73 -18.53
N SER A 141 -10.43 10.87 -18.08
CA SER A 141 -10.03 11.46 -16.80
C SER A 141 -10.54 10.67 -15.62
N VAL A 142 -11.76 10.14 -15.70
CA VAL A 142 -12.32 9.23 -14.70
C VAL A 142 -11.45 7.97 -14.57
N ASP A 143 -11.10 7.33 -15.69
CA ASP A 143 -10.25 6.13 -15.71
C ASP A 143 -8.89 6.39 -15.05
N VAL A 144 -8.24 7.51 -15.38
CA VAL A 144 -6.94 7.85 -14.78
C VAL A 144 -7.09 8.09 -13.27
N LEU A 145 -8.17 8.73 -12.82
CA LEU A 145 -8.45 8.93 -11.40
C LEU A 145 -8.69 7.61 -10.67
N ASP A 146 -9.52 6.73 -11.22
CA ASP A 146 -9.84 5.41 -10.65
C ASP A 146 -8.58 4.54 -10.51
N ILE A 147 -7.77 4.45 -11.57
CA ILE A 147 -6.50 3.71 -11.54
C ILE A 147 -5.55 4.32 -10.51
N SER A 148 -5.37 5.65 -10.53
CA SER A 148 -4.40 6.33 -9.66
C SER A 148 -4.78 6.21 -8.20
N ALA A 149 -6.05 6.44 -7.85
CA ALA A 149 -6.54 6.29 -6.48
C ALA A 149 -6.41 4.83 -6.01
N THR A 150 -6.71 3.86 -6.87
CA THR A 150 -6.57 2.43 -6.52
C THR A 150 -5.13 2.08 -6.19
N VAL A 151 -4.17 2.55 -7.00
CA VAL A 151 -2.75 2.33 -6.74
C VAL A 151 -2.33 3.02 -5.44
N VAL A 152 -2.61 4.32 -5.30
CA VAL A 152 -2.22 5.12 -4.13
C VAL A 152 -2.80 4.54 -2.84
N ASP A 153 -4.09 4.25 -2.82
CA ASP A 153 -4.78 3.72 -1.64
C ASP A 153 -4.26 2.32 -1.27
N THR A 154 -3.98 1.47 -2.27
CA THR A 154 -3.43 0.12 -2.03
C THR A 154 -2.03 0.18 -1.47
N LEU A 155 -1.17 1.06 -2.00
CA LEU A 155 0.19 1.24 -1.52
C LEU A 155 0.20 1.84 -0.11
N ALA A 156 -0.63 2.85 0.15
CA ALA A 156 -0.76 3.46 1.47
C ALA A 156 -1.21 2.43 2.52
N SER A 157 -2.09 1.50 2.14
CA SER A 157 -2.62 0.43 3.00
C SER A 157 -1.66 -0.75 3.20
N SER A 158 -0.50 -0.75 2.54
CA SER A 158 0.50 -1.83 2.66
C SER A 158 1.52 -1.52 3.75
N PHE A 159 1.95 -2.55 4.49
CA PHE A 159 3.01 -2.42 5.49
C PHE A 159 4.36 -2.91 4.94
N GLU A 160 5.44 -2.48 5.60
CA GLU A 160 6.83 -2.81 5.24
C GLU A 160 7.09 -4.31 5.03
N TYR A 161 6.42 -5.17 5.82
CA TYR A 161 6.61 -6.62 5.75
C TYR A 161 5.88 -7.31 4.59
N MET A 162 5.08 -6.57 3.82
CA MET A 162 4.45 -7.11 2.62
C MET A 162 5.52 -7.37 1.55
N LYS A 163 5.77 -8.65 1.25
CA LYS A 163 6.71 -9.03 0.21
C LYS A 163 6.28 -8.45 -1.14
N ARG A 164 7.26 -8.05 -1.96
CA ARG A 164 7.06 -7.48 -3.31
C ARG A 164 5.99 -8.22 -4.12
N GLY A 165 6.09 -9.55 -4.22
CA GLY A 165 5.13 -10.35 -5.00
C GLY A 165 3.68 -10.26 -4.48
N ALA A 166 3.49 -10.20 -3.16
CA ALA A 166 2.18 -10.03 -2.56
C ALA A 166 1.61 -8.63 -2.81
N LEU A 167 2.45 -7.59 -2.73
CA LEU A 167 2.05 -6.22 -3.04
C LEU A 167 1.57 -6.08 -4.49
N PHE A 168 2.33 -6.59 -5.46
CA PHE A 168 1.93 -6.57 -6.87
C PHE A 168 0.61 -7.32 -7.10
N LYS A 169 0.45 -8.52 -6.53
CA LYS A 169 -0.81 -9.28 -6.64
C LYS A 169 -1.99 -8.49 -6.07
N LYS A 170 -1.81 -7.82 -4.94
CA LYS A 170 -2.88 -7.02 -4.31
C LYS A 170 -3.26 -5.80 -5.16
N VAL A 171 -2.27 -5.07 -5.70
CA VAL A 171 -2.53 -3.93 -6.61
C VAL A 171 -3.28 -4.40 -7.86
N ILE A 172 -2.83 -5.49 -8.49
CA ILE A 172 -3.49 -6.04 -9.69
C ILE A 172 -4.92 -6.47 -9.38
N SER A 173 -5.14 -7.19 -8.27
CA SER A 173 -6.46 -7.62 -7.84
C SER A 173 -7.41 -6.43 -7.61
N ASN A 174 -6.95 -5.38 -6.94
CA ASN A 174 -7.76 -4.18 -6.71
C ASN A 174 -8.06 -3.44 -8.03
N LEU A 175 -7.11 -3.39 -8.97
CA LEU A 175 -7.32 -2.80 -10.30
C LEU A 175 -8.33 -3.60 -11.14
N GLN A 176 -8.28 -4.94 -11.09
CA GLN A 176 -9.25 -5.81 -11.77
C GLN A 176 -10.67 -5.63 -11.23
N ALA A 177 -10.80 -5.43 -9.91
CA ALA A 177 -12.09 -5.14 -9.29
C ALA A 177 -12.70 -3.83 -9.82
N VAL A 178 -11.87 -2.79 -10.00
CA VAL A 178 -12.31 -1.50 -10.56
C VAL A 178 -12.62 -1.60 -12.06
N GLN A 179 -11.90 -2.46 -12.79
CA GLN A 179 -12.20 -2.76 -14.20
C GLN A 179 -13.53 -3.50 -14.39
N GLY A 180 -14.15 -4.01 -13.31
CA GLY A 180 -15.37 -4.82 -13.38
C GLY A 180 -15.12 -6.28 -13.80
N ILE A 181 -13.86 -6.73 -13.77
CA ILE A 181 -13.52 -8.14 -13.98
C ILE A 181 -13.61 -8.83 -12.62
N THR A 182 -14.81 -9.23 -12.22
CA THR A 182 -14.98 -10.16 -11.09
C THR A 182 -14.47 -11.52 -11.56
N SER A 183 -13.28 -11.92 -11.11
CA SER A 183 -12.93 -13.35 -11.11
C SER A 183 -13.99 -14.07 -10.29
N GLY A 184 -14.73 -14.97 -10.94
CA GLY A 184 -15.87 -15.67 -10.37
C GLY A 184 -15.59 -16.31 -9.02
N GLU A 185 -16.66 -16.35 -8.22
CA GLU A 185 -16.79 -16.84 -6.85
C GLU A 185 -16.09 -18.18 -6.56
N ALA A 186 -15.55 -18.29 -5.36
CA ALA A 186 -15.57 -19.53 -4.59
C ALA A 186 -15.62 -19.20 -3.09
N ASP A 187 -16.76 -18.63 -2.66
CA ASP A 187 -17.26 -18.87 -1.30
C ASP A 187 -18.24 -20.05 -1.40
N GLY A 188 -17.93 -21.13 -0.68
CA GLY A 188 -18.74 -22.35 -0.66
C GLY A 188 -18.36 -23.20 0.55
N ASP A 189 -19.14 -23.07 1.61
CA ASP A 189 -19.02 -23.83 2.85
C ASP A 189 -19.57 -25.27 2.69
N VAL A 190 -18.79 -26.24 3.22
CA VAL A 190 -19.09 -27.64 3.59
C VAL A 190 -19.43 -28.69 2.50
N LYS A 191 -18.47 -29.60 2.19
CA LYS A 191 -18.49 -31.04 2.54
C LYS A 191 -17.29 -31.80 1.94
N GLU A 192 -16.75 -32.71 2.74
CA GLU A 192 -15.77 -33.74 2.35
C GLU A 192 -16.14 -34.45 1.04
N SER A 193 -15.22 -34.46 0.09
CA SER A 193 -15.04 -35.58 -0.84
C SER A 193 -13.63 -35.52 -1.43
N GLU A 194 -12.96 -36.67 -1.32
CA GLU A 194 -11.59 -36.99 -1.69
C GLU A 194 -11.29 -36.79 -3.18
N GLU A 195 -10.00 -36.56 -3.45
CA GLU A 195 -9.24 -36.86 -4.68
C GLU A 195 -9.73 -36.34 -6.04
N SER A 196 -8.97 -35.40 -6.61
CA SER A 196 -8.03 -35.74 -7.69
C SER A 196 -7.13 -34.53 -8.02
N GLU A 197 -5.90 -34.57 -7.49
CA GLU A 197 -4.77 -33.72 -7.90
C GLU A 197 -4.26 -34.22 -9.25
N GLU A 198 -4.54 -33.53 -10.37
CA GLU A 198 -3.71 -33.68 -11.60
C GLU A 198 -3.92 -32.60 -12.68
N GLY A 199 -4.73 -31.55 -12.43
CA GLY A 199 -5.07 -30.55 -13.46
C GLY A 199 -4.50 -29.13 -13.29
N GLN A 200 -3.97 -28.76 -12.12
CA GLN A 200 -3.64 -27.36 -11.80
C GLN A 200 -2.19 -26.94 -12.11
N GLU A 201 -1.24 -27.87 -12.16
CA GLU A 201 0.17 -27.53 -12.45
C GLU A 201 0.37 -27.03 -13.91
N SER A 202 -0.48 -27.46 -14.86
CA SER A 202 -0.27 -27.09 -16.26
C SER A 202 -0.65 -25.64 -16.56
N GLN A 203 -1.62 -25.07 -15.85
CA GLN A 203 -2.14 -23.74 -16.14
C GLN A 203 -1.31 -22.63 -15.47
N GLU A 204 -0.92 -22.80 -14.21
CA GLU A 204 0.03 -21.89 -13.54
C GLU A 204 1.42 -21.92 -14.18
N SER A 205 1.87 -23.10 -14.64
CA SER A 205 3.15 -23.23 -15.36
C SER A 205 3.10 -22.57 -16.75
N GLN A 206 1.96 -22.61 -17.44
CA GLN A 206 1.75 -21.89 -18.69
C GLN A 206 1.69 -20.37 -18.50
N GLU A 207 1.01 -19.87 -17.46
CA GLU A 207 0.96 -18.43 -17.16
C GLU A 207 2.32 -17.87 -16.74
N LEU A 208 3.08 -18.60 -15.90
CA LEU A 208 4.46 -18.26 -15.56
C LEU A 208 5.40 -18.32 -16.78
N SER A 209 5.17 -19.24 -17.70
CA SER A 209 5.93 -19.35 -18.95
C SER A 209 5.61 -18.22 -19.91
N LEU A 210 4.34 -17.80 -20.01
CA LEU A 210 3.92 -16.62 -20.79
C LEU A 210 4.49 -15.33 -20.19
N LEU A 211 4.49 -15.20 -18.86
CA LEU A 211 5.08 -14.05 -18.16
C LEU A 211 6.60 -13.99 -18.35
N LYS A 212 7.29 -15.13 -18.28
CA LYS A 212 8.73 -15.24 -18.56
C LYS A 212 9.06 -14.99 -20.04
N ALA A 213 8.23 -15.47 -20.96
CA ALA A 213 8.39 -15.23 -22.39
C ALA A 213 8.11 -13.77 -22.76
N TRP A 214 7.17 -13.11 -22.08
CA TRP A 214 6.90 -11.68 -22.23
C TRP A 214 8.05 -10.84 -21.67
N LEU A 215 8.52 -11.15 -20.44
CA LEU A 215 9.72 -10.53 -19.86
C LEU A 215 10.96 -10.75 -20.73
N GLY A 216 11.13 -11.92 -21.34
CA GLY A 216 12.29 -12.23 -22.20
C GLY A 216 12.22 -11.64 -23.62
N ARG A 217 11.04 -11.24 -24.12
CA ARG A 217 10.87 -10.60 -25.44
C ARG A 217 10.89 -9.07 -25.39
N GLU A 218 10.40 -8.45 -24.31
CA GLU A 218 10.40 -6.98 -24.15
C GLU A 218 11.45 -6.46 -23.17
N ILE A 219 12.07 -7.34 -22.36
CA ILE A 219 13.21 -6.99 -21.51
C ILE A 219 14.36 -7.92 -21.87
N GLU A 220 15.04 -7.57 -22.96
CA GLU A 220 16.45 -7.89 -23.06
C GLU A 220 17.11 -7.22 -21.85
N ILE A 221 17.47 -7.99 -20.81
CA ILE A 221 18.39 -7.54 -19.75
C ILE A 221 19.77 -7.46 -20.42
N THR A 222 19.89 -6.57 -21.41
CA THR A 222 21.15 -5.93 -21.72
C THR A 222 21.48 -5.17 -20.44
N GLY A 223 22.69 -5.36 -19.92
CA GLY A 223 23.20 -4.64 -18.76
C GLY A 223 23.38 -3.14 -19.04
N ASN A 224 22.35 -2.47 -19.55
CA ASN A 224 22.30 -1.07 -19.84
C ASN A 224 21.28 -0.42 -18.88
N LYS A 225 21.80 0.46 -18.02
CA LYS A 225 21.12 1.11 -16.90
C LYS A 225 19.96 2.05 -17.29
N ALA A 226 19.62 2.15 -18.58
CA ALA A 226 18.63 3.11 -19.08
C ALA A 226 17.19 2.57 -19.11
N SER A 227 16.96 1.26 -19.09
CA SER A 227 15.61 0.69 -19.29
C SER A 227 14.90 0.26 -18.01
N SER A 228 15.63 0.02 -16.92
CA SER A 228 15.06 -0.09 -15.57
C SER A 228 14.49 1.25 -15.06
N LEU A 229 14.69 2.34 -15.80
CA LEU A 229 14.17 3.66 -15.49
C LEU A 229 12.69 3.85 -15.84
N ALA A 230 11.98 3.02 -16.61
CA ALA A 230 10.61 3.40 -17.01
C ALA A 230 9.54 3.20 -15.90
N ILE A 231 9.64 2.12 -15.12
CA ILE A 231 8.75 1.88 -13.96
C ILE A 231 9.35 2.48 -12.68
N VAL A 232 10.70 2.54 -12.59
CA VAL A 232 11.36 3.26 -11.49
C VAL A 232 11.24 4.77 -11.67
N ALA A 233 11.20 5.36 -12.88
CA ALA A 233 10.94 6.79 -13.06
C ALA A 233 9.47 7.16 -12.80
N ALA A 234 8.53 6.23 -12.95
CA ALA A 234 7.16 6.46 -12.47
C ALA A 234 7.11 6.56 -10.93
N CYS A 235 8.04 5.91 -10.21
CA CYS A 235 8.16 6.00 -8.75
C CYS A 235 9.19 7.05 -8.26
N ALA A 236 10.23 7.39 -9.03
CA ALA A 236 11.35 8.25 -8.64
C ALA A 236 11.16 9.74 -9.01
N VAL A 237 10.07 10.11 -9.68
CA VAL A 237 9.68 11.52 -9.82
C VAL A 237 9.28 12.15 -8.47
N PHE A 238 9.13 11.34 -7.41
CA PHE A 238 8.91 11.83 -6.04
C PHE A 238 10.18 12.36 -5.33
N GLU A 239 11.40 12.09 -5.81
CA GLU A 239 12.65 12.46 -5.10
C GLU A 239 13.44 13.65 -5.69
N VAL A 240 12.92 14.37 -6.70
CA VAL A 240 13.65 15.50 -7.31
C VAL A 240 13.06 16.89 -6.99
N PHE A 241 12.01 17.00 -6.18
CA PHE A 241 11.42 18.31 -5.82
C PHE A 241 11.68 18.75 -4.37
N GLU A 242 12.79 18.32 -3.75
CA GLU A 242 13.30 18.92 -2.50
C GLU A 242 14.48 19.89 -2.72
N THR A 243 14.76 20.31 -3.95
CA THR A 243 15.64 21.47 -4.21
C THR A 243 15.08 22.30 -5.37
N PHE A 244 14.98 23.63 -5.17
CA PHE A 244 14.29 24.65 -5.97
C PHE A 244 12.76 24.67 -5.76
N ASP A 245 12.14 25.57 -4.99
CA ASP A 245 12.49 26.90 -4.45
C ASP A 245 12.20 26.98 -2.94
#